data_AF-A0A7C4A630-F1
#
_entry.id   AF-A0A7C4A630-F1
#
_cell.length_a   1.000
_cell.length_b   1.000
_cell.length_c   1.000
_cell.angle_alpha   90.00
_cell.angle_beta   90.00
_cell.angle_gamma   90.00
#
_symmetry.space_group_name_H-M   'P 1'
#
loop_
_entity.id
_entity.type
_entity.pdbx_description
1 polymer ?
#
loop_
_entity_poly.entity_id
_entity_poly.type
_entity_poly.pdbx_seq_one_letter_code
_entity_poly.pdbx_strand_id
1 'polypeptide(L)'
;MQPSLLTLSRRGWLRRAKPVLALVLWQWSAAWAQTFPLDDLPSLTPGRTKAENALWIENELSARFNSAKRVVVADLKGPAVITMIHFAMPQTLKLNRDVLLRLYWDGESSPSVDCPLVDFFCDPAGLREEVNTALVNKRRGFNAYFPMPFQVSGRVELVYDGPLDPGEELWKIMPCYSYVMYRTLDRVRPETGYFHASWRQAGLLLGQRDYLALEANGKGKFVGWNVTIRLPGRDGYPVDANEKFYIDGETVASVEFQGLEDSFGFSWGFPPTESMFPLTGFFKYLKGAAAYRFFTQDAISFDKSLRVAIGFGAREDPFFQREFSKPGNTLQLSSTVYWYQTEPHA
;
A
#
# COMPACT_ATOMS: atom_id res chain seq x y z
N MET A 1 -61.92 -47.40 -14.42
CA MET A 1 -62.77 -47.55 -15.62
C MET A 1 -62.50 -46.38 -16.56
N GLN A 2 -61.87 -46.67 -17.70
CA GLN A 2 -61.86 -45.84 -18.93
C GLN A 2 -63.27 -45.88 -19.57
N PRO A 3 -63.69 -44.94 -20.46
CA PRO A 3 -63.11 -44.71 -21.82
C PRO A 3 -62.95 -43.21 -22.19
N SER A 4 -61.95 -42.79 -23.00
CA SER A 4 -61.84 -42.86 -24.48
C SER A 4 -62.78 -41.84 -25.20
N LEU A 5 -62.27 -40.80 -25.87
CA LEU A 5 -61.66 -40.71 -27.22
C LEU A 5 -62.61 -39.87 -28.12
N LEU A 6 -62.16 -38.68 -28.56
CA LEU A 6 -62.67 -38.05 -29.77
C LEU A 6 -61.53 -37.31 -30.49
N THR A 7 -61.05 -37.96 -31.53
CA THR A 7 -60.16 -37.49 -32.58
C THR A 7 -60.89 -36.58 -33.56
N LEU A 8 -60.22 -35.54 -34.08
CA LEU A 8 -60.32 -34.99 -35.45
C LEU A 8 -59.18 -33.97 -35.60
N SER A 9 -58.12 -34.21 -36.36
CA SER A 9 -58.02 -34.25 -37.84
C SER A 9 -57.27 -33.01 -38.34
N ARG A 10 -56.20 -33.29 -39.09
CA ARG A 10 -55.16 -32.38 -39.60
C ARG A 10 -55.65 -31.44 -40.70
N ARG A 11 -55.24 -30.16 -40.64
CA ARG A 11 -54.77 -29.32 -41.76
C ARG A 11 -53.80 -28.31 -41.13
N GLY A 12 -52.47 -28.41 -41.23
CA GLY A 12 -51.67 -28.45 -42.45
C GLY A 12 -51.33 -27.01 -42.85
N TRP A 13 -50.17 -26.48 -42.45
CA TRP A 13 -49.41 -25.43 -43.16
C TRP A 13 -47.97 -25.43 -42.64
N LEU A 14 -47.04 -25.86 -43.50
CA LEU A 14 -45.60 -25.74 -43.28
C LEU A 14 -45.23 -24.26 -43.17
N ARG A 15 -44.58 -23.87 -42.07
CA ARG A 15 -43.66 -22.73 -42.04
C ARG A 15 -42.29 -23.23 -41.65
N ARG A 16 -41.35 -23.07 -42.58
CA ARG A 16 -39.92 -23.33 -42.42
C ARG A 16 -39.38 -22.51 -41.25
N ALA A 17 -39.05 -23.16 -40.15
CA ALA A 17 -38.19 -22.57 -39.13
C ALA A 17 -36.74 -22.69 -39.63
N LYS A 18 -36.09 -21.56 -39.90
CA LYS A 18 -34.63 -21.52 -40.07
C LYS A 18 -34.02 -21.80 -38.69
N PRO A 19 -33.04 -22.70 -38.54
CA PRO A 19 -32.32 -22.80 -37.28
C PRO A 19 -31.52 -21.51 -37.11
N VAL A 20 -31.91 -20.68 -36.15
CA VAL A 20 -31.02 -19.64 -35.64
C VAL A 20 -29.98 -20.39 -34.82
N LEU A 21 -28.82 -20.62 -35.43
CA LEU A 21 -27.64 -21.08 -34.73
C LEU A 21 -27.25 -19.96 -33.77
N ALA A 22 -27.70 -20.04 -32.52
CA ALA A 22 -27.20 -19.18 -31.47
C ALA A 22 -25.74 -19.58 -31.25
N LEU A 23 -24.82 -18.85 -31.88
CA LEU A 23 -23.41 -18.85 -31.48
C LEU A 23 -23.37 -18.23 -30.08
N VAL A 24 -23.44 -19.08 -29.07
CA VAL A 24 -23.02 -18.70 -27.72
C VAL A 24 -21.51 -18.59 -27.79
N LEU A 25 -21.01 -17.38 -28.07
CA LEU A 25 -19.62 -17.03 -27.82
C LEU A 25 -19.41 -17.13 -26.31
N TRP A 26 -18.94 -18.29 -25.86
CA TRP A 26 -18.28 -18.41 -24.57
C TRP A 26 -17.02 -17.57 -24.69
N GLN A 27 -17.11 -16.29 -24.32
CA GLN A 27 -15.93 -15.54 -23.92
C GLN A 27 -15.45 -16.20 -22.65
N TRP A 28 -14.47 -17.09 -22.79
CA TRP A 28 -13.59 -17.45 -21.70
C TRP A 28 -12.81 -16.17 -21.37
N SER A 29 -13.38 -15.31 -20.53
CA SER A 29 -12.55 -14.43 -19.72
C SER A 29 -11.78 -15.36 -18.80
N ALA A 30 -10.57 -15.74 -19.21
CA ALA A 30 -9.58 -16.20 -18.26
C ALA A 30 -9.39 -15.03 -17.29
N ALA A 31 -10.07 -15.09 -16.16
CA ALA A 31 -9.70 -14.31 -15.00
C ALA A 31 -8.30 -14.80 -14.64
N TRP A 32 -7.29 -14.11 -15.16
CA TRP A 32 -5.92 -14.32 -14.74
C TRP A 32 -5.87 -13.83 -13.29
N ALA A 33 -6.11 -14.72 -12.34
CA ALA A 33 -5.57 -14.52 -11.01
C ALA A 33 -4.07 -14.38 -11.22
N GLN A 34 -3.50 -13.22 -10.89
CA GLN A 34 -2.05 -13.08 -10.84
C GLN A 34 -1.55 -13.98 -9.73
N THR A 35 -1.14 -15.17 -10.13
CA THR A 35 -0.24 -16.03 -9.40
C THR A 35 1.10 -15.29 -9.27
N PHE A 36 1.92 -15.65 -8.27
CA PHE A 36 3.35 -15.41 -8.43
C PHE A 36 3.71 -15.94 -9.83
N PRO A 37 4.36 -15.16 -10.72
CA PRO A 37 4.62 -15.56 -12.10
C PRO A 37 5.70 -16.63 -12.12
N LEU A 38 5.42 -17.78 -11.51
CA LEU A 38 6.29 -18.94 -11.41
C LEU A 38 6.59 -19.48 -12.80
N ASP A 39 5.65 -19.32 -13.72
CA ASP A 39 5.79 -19.68 -15.14
C ASP A 39 6.88 -18.86 -15.85
N ASP A 40 7.23 -17.68 -15.34
CA ASP A 40 8.30 -16.83 -15.86
C ASP A 40 9.65 -17.06 -15.17
N LEU A 41 9.70 -17.82 -14.06
CA LEU A 41 10.97 -18.18 -13.40
C LEU A 41 12.00 -18.89 -14.32
N PRO A 42 11.61 -19.80 -15.24
CA PRO A 42 12.57 -20.40 -16.16
C PRO A 42 13.00 -19.46 -17.30
N SER A 43 12.33 -18.32 -17.50
CA SER A 43 12.67 -17.35 -18.54
C SER A 43 13.96 -16.60 -18.17
N LEU A 44 14.95 -16.67 -19.08
CA LEU A 44 16.18 -15.89 -18.92
C LEU A 44 15.94 -14.43 -19.35
N THR A 45 15.94 -13.51 -18.39
CA THR A 45 15.82 -12.08 -18.65
C THR A 45 17.21 -11.42 -18.75
N PRO A 46 17.45 -10.48 -19.68
CA PRO A 46 18.67 -9.68 -19.72
C PRO A 46 18.86 -8.81 -18.47
N GLY A 47 20.07 -8.30 -18.27
CA GLY A 47 20.45 -7.46 -17.13
C GLY A 47 21.28 -8.18 -16.06
N ARG A 48 21.89 -7.39 -15.18
CA ARG A 48 22.69 -7.86 -14.04
C ARG A 48 22.04 -7.46 -12.72
N THR A 49 21.96 -8.40 -11.80
CA THR A 49 21.66 -8.14 -10.39
C THR A 49 22.89 -7.59 -9.69
N LYS A 50 22.70 -6.54 -8.91
CA LYS A 50 23.71 -5.88 -8.09
C LYS A 50 23.14 -5.61 -6.70
N ALA A 51 24.01 -5.38 -5.74
CA ALA A 51 23.65 -4.95 -4.39
C ALA A 51 24.59 -3.84 -3.94
N GLU A 52 24.03 -2.79 -3.33
CA GLU A 52 24.78 -1.78 -2.60
C GLU A 52 24.56 -2.01 -1.11
N ASN A 53 25.65 -2.22 -0.37
CA ASN A 53 25.62 -2.42 1.07
C ASN A 53 25.91 -1.10 1.76
N ALA A 54 25.29 -0.87 2.91
CA ALA A 54 25.57 0.31 3.71
C ALA A 54 25.37 0.07 5.21
N LEU A 55 25.62 1.14 5.97
CA LEU A 55 25.56 1.29 7.42
C LEU A 55 26.71 0.60 8.16
N TRP A 56 26.78 0.87 9.46
CA TRP A 56 27.83 0.36 10.36
C TRP A 56 29.27 0.69 9.95
N ILE A 57 30.22 -0.13 10.39
CA ILE A 57 31.65 0.09 10.20
C ILE A 57 32.11 -0.10 8.75
N GLU A 58 31.25 -0.69 7.90
CA GLU A 58 31.55 -0.88 6.48
C GLU A 58 31.40 0.42 5.68
N ASN A 59 30.62 1.38 6.17
CA ASN A 59 30.48 2.70 5.55
C ASN A 59 31.65 3.62 5.83
N GLU A 60 31.92 4.56 4.93
CA GLU A 60 32.74 5.73 5.24
C GLU A 60 32.16 6.51 6.43
N LEU A 61 33.00 7.16 7.23
CA LEU A 61 32.54 7.85 8.45
C LEU A 61 31.45 8.89 8.15
N SER A 62 31.50 9.56 7.00
CA SER A 62 30.49 10.54 6.55
C SER A 62 29.13 9.92 6.19
N ALA A 63 29.06 8.60 6.06
CA ALA A 63 27.84 7.83 5.79
C ALA A 63 27.42 7.01 7.02
N ARG A 64 27.61 7.58 8.23
CA ARG A 64 27.29 6.94 9.51
C ARG A 64 26.51 7.89 10.42
N PHE A 65 25.61 7.33 11.21
CA PHE A 65 24.80 8.10 12.16
C PHE A 65 25.57 8.61 13.39
N ASN A 66 26.81 8.17 13.61
CA ASN A 66 27.67 8.80 14.60
C ASN A 66 28.26 10.15 14.13
N SER A 67 28.14 10.50 12.86
CA SER A 67 28.67 11.76 12.29
C SER A 67 27.62 12.61 11.56
N ALA A 68 26.47 12.04 11.19
CA ALA A 68 25.40 12.72 10.49
C ALA A 68 24.01 12.28 10.97
N LYS A 69 22.99 13.12 10.76
CA LYS A 69 21.57 12.73 10.90
C LYS A 69 20.96 12.21 9.59
N ARG A 70 21.72 12.22 8.50
CA ARG A 70 21.31 11.73 7.18
C ARG A 70 22.40 10.81 6.66
N VAL A 71 22.01 9.62 6.25
CA VAL A 71 22.90 8.63 5.66
C VAL A 71 22.34 8.19 4.32
N VAL A 72 23.16 8.34 3.27
CA VAL A 72 22.88 7.73 1.97
C VAL A 72 23.16 6.23 2.09
N VAL A 73 22.12 5.43 1.93
CA VAL A 73 22.15 3.97 1.97
C VAL A 73 22.48 3.39 0.61
N ALA A 74 22.04 4.05 -0.46
CA ALA A 74 22.42 3.70 -1.83
C ALA A 74 22.38 4.92 -2.76
N ASP A 75 23.35 5.07 -3.66
CA ASP A 75 23.33 6.00 -4.80
C ASP A 75 23.52 5.26 -6.13
N LEU A 76 22.40 4.76 -6.65
CA LEU A 76 22.36 3.85 -7.79
C LEU A 76 22.35 4.61 -9.12
N LYS A 77 23.10 4.11 -10.10
CA LYS A 77 23.05 4.60 -11.50
C LYS A 77 22.21 3.68 -12.38
N GLY A 78 21.30 4.29 -13.14
CA GLY A 78 20.31 3.64 -14.00
C GLY A 78 20.77 3.47 -15.45
N PRO A 79 19.90 2.93 -16.33
CA PRO A 79 18.53 2.49 -16.01
C PRO A 79 18.50 1.18 -15.22
N ALA A 80 17.64 1.12 -14.20
CA ALA A 80 17.55 -0.02 -13.30
C ALA A 80 16.20 -0.08 -12.55
N VAL A 81 16.00 -1.17 -11.81
CA VAL A 81 14.88 -1.36 -10.89
C VAL A 81 15.39 -1.89 -9.56
N ILE A 82 15.07 -1.20 -8.45
CA ILE A 82 15.26 -1.77 -7.11
C ILE A 82 14.26 -2.91 -6.95
N THR A 83 14.75 -4.08 -6.56
CA THR A 83 13.92 -5.28 -6.37
C THR A 83 13.77 -5.66 -4.90
N MET A 84 14.70 -5.22 -4.04
CA MET A 84 14.63 -5.46 -2.61
C MET A 84 15.40 -4.39 -1.84
N ILE A 85 14.83 -3.94 -0.72
CA ILE A 85 15.54 -3.16 0.30
C ILE A 85 15.52 -3.96 1.60
N HIS A 86 16.68 -4.07 2.26
CA HIS A 86 16.84 -4.69 3.57
C HIS A 86 17.46 -3.73 4.57
N PHE A 87 16.92 -3.70 5.79
CA PHE A 87 17.56 -3.10 6.96
C PHE A 87 17.60 -4.12 8.11
N ALA A 88 18.79 -4.48 8.57
CA ALA A 88 18.96 -5.36 9.70
C ALA A 88 18.86 -4.60 11.02
N MET A 89 18.20 -5.19 12.01
CA MET A 89 18.15 -4.64 13.36
C MET A 89 18.49 -5.70 14.42
N PRO A 90 19.27 -5.34 15.45
CA PRO A 90 19.42 -6.21 16.59
C PRO A 90 18.10 -6.27 17.36
N GLN A 91 17.81 -7.39 18.02
CA GLN A 91 16.56 -7.58 18.77
C GLN A 91 16.36 -6.55 19.89
N THR A 92 17.44 -5.99 20.41
CA THR A 92 17.41 -5.00 21.49
C THR A 92 16.99 -3.61 21.01
N LEU A 93 16.95 -3.36 19.70
CA LEU A 93 16.72 -2.04 19.13
C LEU A 93 15.25 -1.86 18.75
N LYS A 94 14.69 -0.72 19.15
CA LYS A 94 13.33 -0.31 18.77
C LYS A 94 13.41 1.01 18.04
N LEU A 95 13.08 1.00 16.76
CA LEU A 95 12.87 2.22 15.99
C LEU A 95 11.48 2.76 16.26
N ASN A 96 11.33 4.07 16.06
CA ASN A 96 10.07 4.78 16.13
C ASN A 96 9.93 5.64 14.86
N ARG A 97 9.05 6.64 14.91
CA ARG A 97 8.79 7.53 13.77
C ARG A 97 9.88 8.58 13.50
N ASP A 98 10.92 8.63 14.32
CA ASP A 98 12.00 9.60 14.17
C ASP A 98 12.99 9.21 13.06
N VAL A 99 12.96 7.97 12.59
CA VAL A 99 13.76 7.53 11.44
C VAL A 99 12.88 7.50 10.20
N LEU A 100 13.19 8.37 9.24
CA LEU A 100 12.52 8.51 7.97
C LEU A 100 13.26 7.74 6.88
N LEU A 101 12.50 7.10 5.99
CA LEU A 101 12.97 6.55 4.74
C LEU A 101 12.69 7.56 3.63
N ARG A 102 13.74 7.96 2.89
CA ARG A 102 13.62 8.86 1.75
C ARG A 102 14.20 8.27 0.48
N LEU A 103 13.38 8.19 -0.57
CA LEU A 103 13.84 7.75 -1.90
C LEU A 103 13.63 8.86 -2.93
N TYR A 104 14.62 9.01 -3.81
CA TYR A 104 14.65 10.03 -4.85
C TYR A 104 14.93 9.36 -6.20
N TRP A 105 14.24 9.82 -7.23
CA TRP A 105 14.38 9.30 -8.59
C TRP A 105 14.99 10.35 -9.50
N ASP A 106 15.83 9.89 -10.43
CA ASP A 106 16.32 10.61 -11.61
C ASP A 106 16.87 12.03 -11.37
N GLY A 107 17.48 12.23 -10.20
CA GLY A 107 18.18 13.47 -9.83
C GLY A 107 17.29 14.51 -9.17
N GLU A 108 16.04 14.17 -8.87
CA GLU A 108 15.11 15.08 -8.20
C GLU A 108 15.56 15.46 -6.79
N SER A 109 15.27 16.71 -6.42
CA SER A 109 15.56 17.24 -5.09
C SER A 109 14.50 16.86 -4.06
N SER A 110 13.26 16.67 -4.49
CA SER A 110 12.15 16.21 -3.65
C SER A 110 12.11 14.68 -3.62
N PRO A 111 11.89 14.06 -2.46
CA PRO A 111 11.74 12.61 -2.37
C PRO A 111 10.34 12.17 -2.83
N SER A 112 10.27 11.10 -3.62
CA SER A 112 9.01 10.44 -4.01
C SER A 112 8.51 9.46 -2.94
N VAL A 113 9.42 8.99 -2.08
CA VAL A 113 9.09 8.29 -0.84
C VAL A 113 9.54 9.15 0.31
N ASP A 114 8.63 9.59 1.18
CA ASP A 114 8.96 10.29 2.43
C ASP A 114 7.99 9.86 3.53
N CYS A 115 8.47 8.96 4.40
CA CYS A 115 7.68 8.40 5.46
C CYS A 115 8.57 7.84 6.59
N PRO A 116 8.04 7.70 7.82
CA PRO A 116 8.73 6.95 8.85
C PRO A 116 9.04 5.53 8.39
N LEU A 117 10.27 5.07 8.62
CA LEU A 117 10.74 3.75 8.23
C LEU A 117 9.79 2.67 8.75
N VAL A 118 9.44 2.71 10.03
CA VAL A 118 8.58 1.70 10.66
C VAL A 118 7.19 1.66 10.02
N ASP A 119 6.60 2.82 9.71
CA ASP A 119 5.29 2.92 9.05
C ASP A 119 5.34 2.49 7.57
N PHE A 120 6.48 2.63 6.88
CA PHE A 120 6.68 2.07 5.53
C PHE A 120 6.58 0.53 5.53
N PHE A 121 7.00 -0.13 6.60
CA PHE A 121 6.96 -1.59 6.72
C PHE A 121 5.72 -2.10 7.47
N CYS A 122 4.62 -1.34 7.51
CA CYS A 122 3.38 -1.70 8.20
C CYS A 122 3.57 -1.98 9.71
N ASP A 123 4.53 -1.32 10.35
CA ASP A 123 4.79 -1.39 11.79
C ASP A 123 4.63 0.01 12.41
N PRO A 124 3.39 0.53 12.54
CA PRO A 124 3.16 1.89 12.97
C PRO A 124 3.77 2.14 14.35
N ALA A 125 4.59 3.20 14.44
CA ALA A 125 5.35 3.56 15.64
C ALA A 125 6.34 2.49 16.15
N GLY A 126 6.66 1.46 15.36
CA GLY A 126 7.71 0.50 15.69
C GLY A 126 7.37 -0.49 16.80
N LEU A 127 6.08 -0.72 17.07
CA LEU A 127 5.60 -1.44 18.25
C LEU A 127 5.53 -2.97 18.07
N ARG A 128 5.72 -3.48 16.85
CA ARG A 128 5.60 -4.92 16.56
C ARG A 128 6.94 -5.62 16.50
N GLU A 129 6.96 -6.88 16.92
CA GLU A 129 8.11 -7.76 16.67
C GLU A 129 8.08 -8.35 15.25
N GLU A 130 6.87 -8.54 14.70
CA GLU A 130 6.67 -9.21 13.42
C GLU A 130 5.63 -8.50 12.52
N VAL A 131 5.98 -8.39 11.25
CA VAL A 131 5.09 -8.09 10.13
C VAL A 131 5.36 -9.14 9.05
N ASN A 132 4.31 -9.76 8.51
CA ASN A 132 4.45 -10.80 7.49
C ASN A 132 3.41 -10.59 6.39
N THR A 133 3.80 -9.86 5.34
CA THR A 133 2.94 -9.54 4.18
C THR A 133 3.66 -9.92 2.87
N ALA A 134 2.96 -9.79 1.74
CA ALA A 134 3.47 -10.08 0.42
C ALA A 134 4.54 -9.09 -0.07
N LEU A 135 4.44 -7.81 0.32
CA LEU A 135 5.30 -6.73 -0.20
C LEU A 135 6.27 -6.17 0.83
N VAL A 136 5.97 -6.31 2.11
CA VAL A 136 6.86 -5.95 3.22
C VAL A 136 6.82 -6.99 4.34
N ASN A 137 7.95 -7.24 4.98
CA ASN A 137 7.97 -8.01 6.21
C ASN A 137 9.01 -7.47 7.19
N LYS A 138 8.81 -7.81 8.46
CA LYS A 138 9.67 -7.46 9.58
C LYS A 138 9.80 -8.67 10.48
N ARG A 139 11.03 -9.11 10.76
CA ARG A 139 11.39 -9.93 11.92
C ARG A 139 12.88 -9.83 12.16
N ARG A 140 13.31 -8.88 13.00
CA ARG A 140 14.73 -8.45 13.16
C ARG A 140 15.42 -7.94 11.88
N GLY A 141 14.74 -7.97 10.74
CA GLY A 141 15.13 -7.29 9.52
C GLY A 141 13.87 -6.79 8.83
N PHE A 142 13.93 -5.59 8.28
CA PHE A 142 12.87 -4.97 7.50
C PHE A 142 13.15 -5.23 6.03
N ASN A 143 12.24 -5.91 5.34
CA ASN A 143 12.40 -6.29 3.93
C ASN A 143 11.23 -5.76 3.10
N ALA A 144 11.54 -5.09 1.99
CA ALA A 144 10.55 -4.54 1.08
C ALA A 144 10.82 -5.05 -0.34
N TYR A 145 9.75 -5.40 -1.05
CA TYR A 145 9.79 -6.08 -2.35
C TYR A 145 9.02 -5.33 -3.45
N PHE A 146 8.68 -4.07 -3.21
CA PHE A 146 8.13 -3.21 -4.27
C PHE A 146 9.18 -3.02 -5.37
N PRO A 147 8.84 -3.26 -6.65
CA PRO A 147 9.70 -2.88 -7.76
C PRO A 147 9.82 -1.35 -7.87
N MET A 148 11.02 -0.78 -7.77
CA MET A 148 11.19 0.68 -7.85
C MET A 148 12.08 1.04 -9.05
N PRO A 149 11.48 1.24 -10.24
CA PRO A 149 12.22 1.55 -11.46
C PRO A 149 12.70 3.01 -11.47
N PHE A 150 13.84 3.26 -12.12
CA PHE A 150 14.39 4.60 -12.36
C PHE A 150 15.25 4.62 -13.63
N GLN A 151 15.25 5.75 -14.35
CA GLN A 151 15.93 5.86 -15.65
C GLN A 151 17.40 6.27 -15.53
N VAL A 152 17.68 7.27 -14.70
CA VAL A 152 18.99 7.91 -14.55
C VAL A 152 19.62 7.52 -13.22
N SER A 153 18.88 7.63 -12.12
CA SER A 153 19.41 7.34 -10.78
C SER A 153 18.34 7.04 -9.75
N GLY A 154 18.67 6.22 -8.75
CA GLY A 154 17.86 6.01 -7.57
C GLY A 154 18.69 6.23 -6.32
N ARG A 155 18.26 7.12 -5.43
CA ARG A 155 18.94 7.38 -4.15
C ARG A 155 18.07 6.95 -2.99
N VAL A 156 18.62 6.15 -2.08
CA VAL A 156 17.97 5.70 -0.84
C VAL A 156 18.67 6.37 0.35
N GLU A 157 17.92 7.06 1.19
CA GLU A 157 18.42 7.71 2.40
C GLU A 157 17.65 7.25 3.64
N LEU A 158 18.37 7.14 4.76
CA LEU A 158 17.76 7.20 6.08
C LEU A 158 18.05 8.57 6.70
N VAL A 159 17.01 9.19 7.26
CA VAL A 159 17.11 10.50 7.92
C VAL A 159 16.57 10.37 9.33
N TYR A 160 17.33 10.85 10.31
CA TYR A 160 16.89 10.95 11.70
C TYR A 160 16.39 12.36 11.99
N ASP A 161 15.12 12.48 12.37
CA ASP A 161 14.42 13.72 12.73
C ASP A 161 14.10 13.80 14.24
N GLY A 162 14.81 13.00 15.04
CA GLY A 162 14.65 12.99 16.49
C GLY A 162 15.63 13.92 17.24
N PRO A 163 15.54 13.94 18.58
CA PRO A 163 16.23 14.92 19.41
C PRO A 163 17.74 14.66 19.58
N LEU A 164 18.23 13.44 19.32
CA LEU A 164 19.65 13.11 19.49
C LEU A 164 20.50 13.75 18.41
N ASP A 165 21.67 14.27 18.79
CA ASP A 165 22.70 14.73 17.86
C ASP A 165 23.57 13.57 17.35
N PRO A 166 24.28 13.75 16.21
CA PRO A 166 25.23 12.74 15.74
C PRO A 166 26.25 12.37 16.82
N GLY A 167 26.39 11.07 17.05
CA GLY A 167 27.30 10.52 18.04
C GLY A 167 26.99 9.05 18.37
N GLU A 168 27.68 8.51 19.36
CA GLU A 168 27.54 7.10 19.76
C GLU A 168 26.11 6.73 20.20
N GLU A 169 25.38 7.64 20.82
CA GLU A 169 24.00 7.37 21.27
C GLU A 169 23.04 7.25 20.09
N LEU A 170 23.15 8.14 19.09
CA LEU A 170 22.37 8.03 17.87
C LEU A 170 22.74 6.75 17.11
N TRP A 171 24.04 6.46 16.99
CA TRP A 171 24.56 5.29 16.31
C TRP A 171 24.02 3.96 16.84
N LYS A 172 23.90 3.82 18.17
CA LYS A 172 23.42 2.60 18.84
C LYS A 172 21.94 2.30 18.58
N ILE A 173 21.16 3.29 18.16
CA ILE A 173 19.71 3.16 17.93
C ILE A 173 19.34 3.12 16.44
N MET A 174 20.31 2.99 15.54
CA MET A 174 20.09 2.90 14.08
C MET A 174 20.24 1.47 13.55
N PRO A 175 19.68 1.15 12.37
CA PRO A 175 19.85 -0.17 11.76
C PRO A 175 21.32 -0.55 11.59
N CYS A 176 21.59 -1.86 11.67
CA CYS A 176 22.95 -2.37 11.66
C CYS A 176 23.61 -2.25 10.29
N TYR A 177 23.07 -3.02 9.36
CA TYR A 177 23.53 -3.06 8.00
C TYR A 177 22.30 -3.05 7.12
N SER A 178 22.49 -2.60 5.89
CA SER A 178 21.46 -2.60 4.87
C SER A 178 22.03 -3.09 3.57
N TYR A 179 21.16 -3.63 2.72
CA TYR A 179 21.47 -3.81 1.32
C TYR A 179 20.29 -3.43 0.45
N VAL A 180 20.60 -2.79 -0.68
CA VAL A 180 19.64 -2.45 -1.72
C VAL A 180 19.98 -3.29 -2.94
N MET A 181 19.14 -4.28 -3.24
CA MET A 181 19.29 -5.11 -4.43
C MET A 181 18.56 -4.45 -5.60
N TYR A 182 19.24 -4.39 -6.74
CA TYR A 182 18.69 -3.82 -7.96
C TYR A 182 19.13 -4.60 -9.18
N ARG A 183 18.31 -4.52 -10.23
CA ARG A 183 18.59 -5.12 -11.54
C ARG A 183 18.80 -4.02 -12.56
N THR A 184 19.92 -4.07 -13.26
CA THR A 184 20.18 -3.20 -14.42
C THR A 184 19.28 -3.55 -15.58
N LEU A 185 18.81 -2.53 -16.29
CA LEU A 185 17.95 -2.63 -17.45
C LEU A 185 18.66 -1.99 -18.64
N ASP A 186 18.32 -2.40 -19.87
CA ASP A 186 18.78 -1.69 -21.07
C ASP A 186 18.02 -0.35 -21.23
N ARG A 187 16.74 -0.36 -20.85
CA ARG A 187 15.86 0.80 -20.80
C ARG A 187 14.70 0.57 -19.83
N VAL A 188 14.24 1.63 -19.19
CA VAL A 188 12.91 1.67 -18.56
C VAL A 188 11.90 2.07 -19.63
N ARG A 189 10.70 1.47 -19.62
CA ARG A 189 9.69 1.81 -20.63
C ARG A 189 9.05 3.17 -20.32
N PRO A 190 8.71 4.00 -21.32
CA PRO A 190 8.14 5.34 -21.09
C PRO A 190 6.87 5.36 -20.23
N GLU A 191 6.07 4.30 -20.29
CA GLU A 191 4.83 4.13 -19.52
C GLU A 191 5.04 3.62 -18.08
N THR A 192 6.30 3.46 -17.65
CA THR A 192 6.61 2.95 -16.30
C THR A 192 6.40 4.06 -15.27
N GLY A 193 5.54 3.80 -14.28
CA GLY A 193 5.41 4.66 -13.12
C GLY A 193 6.55 4.45 -12.12
N TYR A 194 6.94 5.51 -11.44
CA TYR A 194 7.91 5.52 -10.35
C TYR A 194 7.21 5.23 -9.03
N PHE A 195 7.91 4.52 -8.15
CA PHE A 195 7.35 4.14 -6.86
C PHE A 195 7.31 5.34 -5.91
N HIS A 196 6.18 5.51 -5.24
CA HIS A 196 5.96 6.56 -4.25
C HIS A 196 5.39 5.97 -2.97
N ALA A 197 5.72 6.62 -1.87
CA ALA A 197 5.05 6.38 -0.59
C ALA A 197 5.03 7.63 0.27
N SER A 198 3.90 7.87 0.93
CA SER A 198 3.69 9.05 1.77
C SER A 198 2.99 8.66 3.04
N TRP A 199 3.44 9.26 4.14
CA TRP A 199 2.83 9.09 5.44
C TRP A 199 2.10 10.36 5.87
N ARG A 200 0.90 10.17 6.43
CA ARG A 200 0.11 11.24 7.05
C ARG A 200 -0.37 10.79 8.42
N GLN A 201 -0.55 11.76 9.31
CA GLN A 201 -1.20 11.57 10.60
C GLN A 201 -2.05 12.80 10.93
N ALA A 202 -3.24 12.57 11.50
CA ALA A 202 -4.09 13.64 11.97
C ALA A 202 -4.90 13.22 13.20
N GLY A 203 -5.11 14.19 14.10
CA GLY A 203 -6.20 14.15 15.08
C GLY A 203 -7.40 14.91 14.52
N LEU A 204 -8.57 14.29 14.44
CA LEU A 204 -9.77 14.95 13.96
C LEU A 204 -11.07 14.38 14.54
N LEU A 205 -12.13 15.20 14.46
CA LEU A 205 -13.50 14.78 14.66
C LEU A 205 -14.03 14.26 13.31
N LEU A 206 -14.01 12.94 13.11
CA LEU A 206 -14.33 12.31 11.83
C LEU A 206 -15.77 12.56 11.38
N GLY A 207 -16.68 12.84 12.33
CA GLY A 207 -18.05 13.25 12.00
C GLY A 207 -18.17 14.65 11.37
N GLN A 208 -17.13 15.49 11.49
CA GLN A 208 -17.11 16.85 10.94
C GLN A 208 -16.33 16.95 9.63
N ARG A 209 -15.34 16.09 9.42
CA ARG A 209 -14.51 16.07 8.21
C ARG A 209 -13.86 14.70 8.00
N ASP A 210 -13.63 14.35 6.75
CA ASP A 210 -12.90 13.13 6.40
C ASP A 210 -11.40 13.26 6.75
N TYR A 211 -10.78 12.14 7.10
CA TYR A 211 -9.33 12.01 7.17
C TYR A 211 -8.77 11.91 5.75
N LEU A 212 -7.73 12.69 5.44
CA LEU A 212 -7.13 12.73 4.11
C LEU A 212 -5.83 11.91 4.08
N ALA A 213 -5.85 10.77 3.37
CA ALA A 213 -4.73 9.85 3.29
C ALA A 213 -3.75 10.19 2.14
N LEU A 214 -4.27 10.61 0.99
CA LEU A 214 -3.46 10.95 -0.19
C LEU A 214 -4.14 12.04 -1.02
N GLU A 215 -3.32 12.95 -1.57
CA GLU A 215 -3.64 13.73 -2.76
C GLU A 215 -2.45 13.59 -3.71
N ALA A 216 -2.73 13.17 -4.94
CA ALA A 216 -1.73 12.98 -5.99
C ALA A 216 -2.25 13.57 -7.30
N ASN A 217 -1.33 14.12 -8.11
CA ASN A 217 -1.59 14.60 -9.46
C ASN A 217 -0.72 13.82 -10.44
N GLY A 218 -1.19 13.69 -11.68
CA GLY A 218 -0.53 12.92 -12.72
C GLY A 218 -1.26 11.62 -13.02
N LYS A 219 -0.56 10.71 -13.70
CA LYS A 219 -1.09 9.42 -14.15
C LYS A 219 -0.43 8.30 -13.37
N GLY A 220 -1.22 7.41 -12.78
CA GLY A 220 -0.70 6.40 -11.89
C GLY A 220 -1.70 5.34 -11.45
N LYS A 221 -1.29 4.59 -10.43
CA LYS A 221 -2.13 3.60 -9.75
C LYS A 221 -1.76 3.47 -8.28
N PHE A 222 -2.77 3.49 -7.42
CA PHE A 222 -2.68 3.17 -6.00
C PHE A 222 -2.54 1.66 -5.84
N VAL A 223 -1.55 1.21 -5.06
CA VAL A 223 -1.23 -0.23 -4.93
C VAL A 223 -1.26 -0.74 -3.50
N GLY A 224 -1.46 0.13 -2.52
CA GLY A 224 -1.53 -0.33 -1.14
C GLY A 224 -1.53 0.79 -0.13
N TRP A 225 -1.78 0.39 1.10
CA TRP A 225 -1.63 1.24 2.26
C TRP A 225 -1.64 0.44 3.57
N ASN A 226 -1.23 1.10 4.63
CA ASN A 226 -1.60 0.74 5.98
C ASN A 226 -2.21 1.96 6.70
N VAL A 227 -3.14 1.69 7.60
CA VAL A 227 -3.92 2.71 8.33
C VAL A 227 -3.97 2.31 9.79
N THR A 228 -3.79 3.28 10.67
CA THR A 228 -4.10 3.17 12.10
C THR A 228 -5.31 4.02 12.44
N ILE A 229 -6.16 3.54 13.35
CA ILE A 229 -7.20 4.35 13.97
C ILE A 229 -7.22 4.08 15.48
N ARG A 230 -7.33 5.14 16.28
CA ARG A 230 -7.55 5.01 17.73
C ARG A 230 -8.30 6.21 18.29
N LEU A 231 -9.02 5.98 19.38
CA LEU A 231 -9.46 7.03 20.28
C LEU A 231 -8.44 7.16 21.44
N PRO A 232 -7.72 8.27 21.59
CA PRO A 232 -6.69 8.38 22.62
C PRO A 232 -7.25 8.18 24.05
N GLY A 233 -6.60 7.32 24.82
CA GLY A 233 -6.92 7.07 26.23
C GLY A 233 -8.10 6.14 26.49
N ARG A 234 -8.89 5.78 25.48
CA ARG A 234 -10.10 4.96 25.62
C ARG A 234 -10.10 3.81 24.62
N ASP A 235 -10.82 2.75 24.96
CA ASP A 235 -11.10 1.65 24.04
C ASP A 235 -12.29 2.05 23.16
N GLY A 236 -12.33 1.50 21.94
CA GLY A 236 -13.37 1.78 20.95
C GLY A 236 -12.96 2.83 19.91
N TYR A 237 -13.33 2.54 18.67
CA TYR A 237 -13.14 3.37 17.48
C TYR A 237 -14.20 2.94 16.46
N PRO A 238 -14.63 3.83 15.53
CA PRO A 238 -15.58 3.45 14.51
C PRO A 238 -14.91 2.49 13.52
N VAL A 239 -15.67 1.50 13.08
CA VAL A 239 -15.29 0.65 11.95
C VAL A 239 -16.12 1.03 10.72
N ASP A 240 -17.29 1.66 10.88
CA ASP A 240 -18.20 2.11 9.82
C ASP A 240 -17.70 3.35 9.03
N ALA A 241 -16.41 3.65 9.09
CA ALA A 241 -15.82 4.74 8.31
C ALA A 241 -15.35 4.24 6.95
N ASN A 242 -16.01 4.69 5.88
CA ASN A 242 -15.70 4.30 4.51
C ASN A 242 -14.40 4.90 4.01
N GLU A 243 -13.67 4.11 3.22
CA GLU A 243 -12.54 4.56 2.43
C GLU A 243 -12.98 4.92 1.03
N LYS A 244 -12.63 6.13 0.63
CA LYS A 244 -13.17 6.82 -0.53
C LYS A 244 -12.05 7.23 -1.45
N PHE A 245 -12.11 6.80 -2.70
CA PHE A 245 -11.18 7.14 -3.75
C PHE A 245 -11.90 8.02 -4.78
N TYR A 246 -11.46 9.27 -4.87
CA TYR A 246 -11.95 10.25 -5.83
C TYR A 246 -10.96 10.30 -6.99
N ILE A 247 -11.38 9.75 -8.13
CA ILE A 247 -10.51 9.59 -9.30
C ILE A 247 -10.72 10.78 -10.24
N ASP A 248 -9.64 11.37 -10.72
CA ASP A 248 -9.63 12.38 -11.79
C ASP A 248 -10.59 13.58 -11.56
N GLY A 249 -10.68 14.04 -10.32
CA GLY A 249 -11.45 15.23 -9.94
C GLY A 249 -12.92 14.95 -9.61
N GLU A 250 -13.29 13.67 -9.44
CA GLU A 250 -14.61 13.27 -8.97
C GLU A 250 -15.00 13.96 -7.65
N THR A 251 -16.26 14.41 -7.57
CA THR A 251 -16.84 14.95 -6.32
C THR A 251 -17.55 13.89 -5.49
N VAL A 252 -17.89 12.76 -6.10
CA VAL A 252 -18.45 11.57 -5.45
C VAL A 252 -17.52 10.42 -5.78
N ALA A 253 -16.99 9.74 -4.76
CA ALA A 253 -16.04 8.66 -4.95
C ALA A 253 -16.66 7.52 -5.78
N SER A 254 -16.02 7.16 -6.89
CA SER A 254 -16.43 6.02 -7.71
C SER A 254 -16.04 4.68 -7.07
N VAL A 255 -14.99 4.68 -6.25
CA VAL A 255 -14.60 3.54 -5.41
C VAL A 255 -14.75 3.97 -3.95
N GLU A 256 -15.78 3.42 -3.31
CA GLU A 256 -16.09 3.62 -1.90
C GLU A 256 -16.34 2.26 -1.25
N PHE A 257 -15.55 1.92 -0.22
CA PHE A 257 -15.77 0.73 0.59
C PHE A 257 -16.85 0.99 1.66
N GLN A 258 -17.31 -0.05 2.36
CA GLN A 258 -18.48 0.01 3.25
C GLN A 258 -18.13 0.10 4.74
N GLY A 259 -16.83 0.12 5.06
CA GLY A 259 -16.33 0.11 6.42
C GLY A 259 -14.81 -0.07 6.41
N LEU A 260 -14.18 0.50 7.42
CA LEU A 260 -12.75 0.48 7.62
C LEU A 260 -12.23 -0.96 7.68
N GLU A 261 -12.87 -1.82 8.47
CA GLU A 261 -12.48 -3.22 8.57
C GLU A 261 -12.74 -3.99 7.26
N ASP A 262 -13.84 -3.66 6.57
CA ASP A 262 -14.26 -4.33 5.34
C ASP A 262 -13.21 -4.14 4.25
N SER A 263 -12.64 -2.94 4.14
CA SER A 263 -11.59 -2.67 3.15
C SER A 263 -10.32 -3.47 3.40
N PHE A 264 -10.08 -3.92 4.63
CA PHE A 264 -8.96 -4.79 5.00
C PHE A 264 -9.33 -6.27 5.04
N GLY A 265 -10.50 -6.65 4.53
CA GLY A 265 -10.94 -8.05 4.38
C GLY A 265 -11.56 -8.66 5.63
N PHE A 266 -12.09 -7.83 6.53
CA PHE A 266 -12.84 -8.27 7.71
C PHE A 266 -14.33 -7.93 7.56
N SER A 267 -15.11 -8.14 8.61
CA SER A 267 -16.54 -7.81 8.64
C SER A 267 -17.05 -7.79 10.07
N TRP A 268 -17.99 -6.88 10.37
CA TRP A 268 -18.55 -6.67 11.70
C TRP A 268 -17.48 -6.30 12.74
N GLY A 269 -16.57 -5.42 12.34
CA GLY A 269 -15.39 -5.01 13.09
C GLY A 269 -14.20 -5.96 12.97
N PHE A 270 -13.06 -5.53 13.51
CA PHE A 270 -11.87 -6.38 13.59
C PHE A 270 -12.06 -7.51 14.63
N PRO A 271 -11.62 -8.75 14.33
CA PRO A 271 -11.80 -9.86 15.26
C PRO A 271 -10.95 -9.71 16.54
N PRO A 272 -11.24 -10.49 17.61
CA PRO A 272 -10.51 -10.38 18.87
C PRO A 272 -9.01 -10.70 18.78
N THR A 273 -8.62 -11.50 17.78
CA THR A 273 -7.28 -12.00 17.52
C THR A 273 -6.73 -11.45 16.22
N GLU A 274 -5.49 -10.98 16.24
CA GLU A 274 -4.80 -10.43 15.06
C GLU A 274 -4.79 -11.44 13.90
N SER A 275 -4.80 -10.92 12.67
CA SER A 275 -4.71 -11.73 11.45
C SER A 275 -3.77 -11.08 10.45
N MET A 276 -2.81 -11.85 9.94
CA MET A 276 -1.86 -11.42 8.93
C MET A 276 -1.99 -12.33 7.71
N PHE A 277 -2.76 -11.90 6.72
CA PHE A 277 -2.76 -12.53 5.40
C PHE A 277 -1.71 -11.85 4.50
N PRO A 278 -1.28 -12.49 3.41
CA PRO A 278 -0.26 -11.89 2.55
C PRO A 278 -0.63 -10.51 2.01
N LEU A 279 -1.89 -10.29 1.60
CA LEU A 279 -2.32 -9.04 0.97
C LEU A 279 -3.13 -8.14 1.89
N THR A 280 -3.71 -8.67 2.96
CA THR A 280 -4.49 -7.89 3.92
C THR A 280 -4.23 -8.36 5.34
N GLY A 281 -4.51 -7.52 6.32
CA GLY A 281 -4.42 -7.95 7.70
C GLY A 281 -4.70 -6.82 8.66
N PHE A 282 -4.78 -7.19 9.93
CA PHE A 282 -4.91 -6.25 11.01
C PHE A 282 -4.20 -6.74 12.27
N PHE A 283 -3.92 -5.79 13.14
CA PHE A 283 -3.42 -6.05 14.48
C PHE A 283 -3.88 -4.95 15.44
N LYS A 284 -3.72 -5.23 16.74
CA LYS A 284 -4.03 -4.24 17.77
C LYS A 284 -2.94 -3.17 17.76
N TYR A 285 -3.35 -1.92 17.75
CA TYR A 285 -2.47 -0.78 17.83
C TYR A 285 -2.87 0.08 19.01
N LEU A 286 -2.19 -0.12 20.15
CA LEU A 286 -2.58 0.45 21.44
C LEU A 286 -4.04 0.09 21.75
N LYS A 287 -4.89 1.08 22.04
CA LYS A 287 -6.34 0.89 22.24
C LYS A 287 -7.15 1.02 20.93
N GLY A 288 -6.49 0.81 19.80
CA GLY A 288 -7.02 0.97 18.46
C GLY A 288 -6.70 -0.21 17.55
N ALA A 289 -6.85 0.01 16.25
CA ALA A 289 -6.46 -0.93 15.22
C ALA A 289 -5.39 -0.34 14.30
N ALA A 290 -4.61 -1.22 13.72
CA ALA A 290 -3.83 -0.95 12.54
C ALA A 290 -4.04 -2.08 11.55
N ALA A 291 -4.25 -1.72 10.28
CA ALA A 291 -4.56 -2.65 9.23
C ALA A 291 -3.82 -2.27 7.94
N TYR A 292 -3.61 -3.24 7.06
CA TYR A 292 -2.93 -3.05 5.79
C TYR A 292 -3.66 -3.78 4.67
N ARG A 293 -3.57 -3.22 3.46
CA ARG A 293 -4.02 -3.86 2.22
C ARG A 293 -3.08 -3.51 1.07
N PHE A 294 -2.74 -4.50 0.27
CA PHE A 294 -2.03 -4.35 -1.00
C PHE A 294 -2.95 -4.72 -2.15
N PHE A 295 -3.21 -3.75 -3.04
CA PHE A 295 -4.08 -3.86 -4.21
C PHE A 295 -3.28 -4.40 -5.40
N THR A 296 -2.68 -5.59 -5.25
CA THR A 296 -1.83 -6.17 -6.30
C THR A 296 -2.62 -6.61 -7.52
N GLN A 297 -3.87 -7.05 -7.32
CA GLN A 297 -4.77 -7.53 -8.38
C GLN A 297 -5.78 -6.47 -8.83
N ASP A 298 -6.06 -5.50 -7.97
CA ASP A 298 -7.16 -4.55 -8.04
C ASP A 298 -6.68 -3.11 -7.79
N ALA A 299 -5.48 -2.78 -8.28
CA ALA A 299 -4.90 -1.45 -8.18
C ALA A 299 -5.84 -0.37 -8.75
N ILE A 300 -6.00 0.73 -8.02
CA ILE A 300 -6.92 1.81 -8.40
C ILE A 300 -6.15 2.81 -9.27
N SER A 301 -6.46 2.83 -10.56
CA SER A 301 -5.77 3.66 -11.55
C SER A 301 -6.41 5.05 -11.69
N PHE A 302 -5.60 6.03 -12.06
CA PHE A 302 -6.01 7.42 -12.29
C PHE A 302 -5.17 8.03 -13.41
N ASP A 303 -5.77 8.91 -14.24
CA ASP A 303 -5.07 9.53 -15.38
C ASP A 303 -4.65 10.98 -15.11
N LYS A 304 -5.27 11.66 -14.13
CA LYS A 304 -5.05 13.08 -13.82
C LYS A 304 -4.78 13.34 -12.35
N SER A 305 -5.54 12.69 -11.46
CA SER A 305 -5.41 12.93 -10.02
C SER A 305 -6.06 11.83 -9.22
N LEU A 306 -5.56 11.61 -8.00
CA LEU A 306 -6.20 10.75 -7.02
C LEU A 306 -6.29 11.46 -5.68
N ARG A 307 -7.48 11.47 -5.08
CA ARG A 307 -7.66 11.83 -3.67
C ARG A 307 -8.21 10.63 -2.92
N VAL A 308 -7.57 10.28 -1.80
CA VAL A 308 -7.97 9.16 -0.94
C VAL A 308 -8.30 9.69 0.43
N ALA A 309 -9.49 9.34 0.94
CA ALA A 309 -9.98 9.78 2.22
C ALA A 309 -10.66 8.65 3.01
N ILE A 310 -10.80 8.83 4.32
CA ILE A 310 -11.55 7.96 5.22
C ILE A 310 -12.59 8.82 5.92
N GLY A 311 -13.85 8.41 5.91
CA GLY A 311 -14.93 9.11 6.60
C GLY A 311 -16.28 8.43 6.40
N PHE A 312 -17.31 8.89 7.10
CA PHE A 312 -18.63 8.23 7.03
C PHE A 312 -19.26 8.39 5.65
N GLY A 313 -19.93 7.33 5.19
CA GLY A 313 -20.68 7.34 3.93
C GLY A 313 -21.84 8.34 3.97
N ALA A 314 -22.29 8.81 2.80
CA ALA A 314 -23.35 9.82 2.71
C ALA A 314 -24.71 9.37 3.27
N ARG A 315 -24.92 8.05 3.41
CA ARG A 315 -26.14 7.43 3.95
C ARG A 315 -25.88 6.62 5.22
N GLU A 316 -24.72 6.82 5.84
CA GLU A 316 -24.38 6.15 7.08
C GLU A 316 -25.37 6.49 8.20
N ASP A 317 -25.48 5.63 9.22
CA ASP A 317 -26.33 5.92 10.39
C ASP A 317 -25.93 7.29 11.00
N PRO A 318 -26.87 8.24 11.14
CA PRO A 318 -26.60 9.57 11.70
C PRO A 318 -25.99 9.54 13.10
N PHE A 319 -26.08 8.42 13.82
CA PHE A 319 -25.36 8.19 15.06
C PHE A 319 -23.87 8.41 14.91
N PHE A 320 -23.21 7.81 13.91
CA PHE A 320 -21.75 7.87 13.77
C PHE A 320 -21.28 9.30 13.52
N GLN A 321 -21.92 9.99 12.56
CA GLN A 321 -21.58 11.37 12.26
C GLN A 321 -21.78 12.28 13.49
N ARG A 322 -22.88 12.11 14.23
CA ARG A 322 -23.16 12.90 15.44
C ARG A 322 -22.18 12.59 16.56
N GLU A 323 -21.90 11.32 16.82
CA GLU A 323 -21.04 10.89 17.94
C GLU A 323 -19.60 11.35 17.73
N PHE A 324 -19.04 11.08 16.55
CA PHE A 324 -17.66 11.46 16.20
C PHE A 324 -17.51 12.93 15.77
N SER A 325 -18.57 13.74 15.96
CA SER A 325 -18.50 15.21 15.91
C SER A 325 -18.35 15.86 17.29
N LYS A 326 -18.50 15.11 18.39
CA LYS A 326 -18.46 15.66 19.75
C LYS A 326 -17.03 15.92 20.24
N PRO A 327 -16.77 17.04 20.93
CA PRO A 327 -15.53 17.22 21.68
C PRO A 327 -15.27 16.03 22.61
N GLY A 328 -14.03 15.53 22.61
CA GLY A 328 -13.65 14.31 23.35
C GLY A 328 -13.67 13.01 22.53
N ASN A 329 -14.27 13.02 21.34
CA ASN A 329 -14.24 11.91 20.37
C ASN A 329 -13.26 12.16 19.21
N THR A 330 -12.17 12.92 19.47
CA THR A 330 -11.12 13.15 18.49
C THR A 330 -10.34 11.86 18.22
N LEU A 331 -10.54 11.29 17.05
CA LEU A 331 -9.81 10.13 16.58
C LEU A 331 -8.42 10.55 16.12
N GLN A 332 -7.45 9.68 16.36
CA GLN A 332 -6.13 9.78 15.78
C GLN A 332 -6.00 8.72 14.69
N LEU A 333 -5.79 9.20 13.46
CA LEU A 333 -5.51 8.36 12.31
C LEU A 333 -4.10 8.63 11.81
N SER A 334 -3.46 7.58 11.30
CA SER A 334 -2.24 7.72 10.49
C SER A 334 -2.27 6.70 9.38
N SER A 335 -1.62 7.00 8.26
CA SER A 335 -1.58 6.11 7.10
C SER A 335 -0.28 6.25 6.35
N THR A 336 0.29 5.13 5.91
CA THR A 336 1.27 5.12 4.80
C THR A 336 0.59 4.60 3.56
N VAL A 337 0.65 5.37 2.49
CA VAL A 337 0.09 5.01 1.19
C VAL A 337 1.22 4.67 0.22
N TYR A 338 1.03 3.66 -0.63
CA TYR A 338 1.97 3.23 -1.67
C TYR A 338 1.31 3.30 -3.05
N TRP A 339 1.96 3.94 -4.02
CA TRP A 339 1.44 4.07 -5.38
C TRP A 339 2.57 4.15 -6.41
N TYR A 340 2.20 4.00 -7.68
CA TYR A 340 3.07 4.33 -8.80
C TYR A 340 2.49 5.48 -9.57
N GLN A 341 3.31 6.41 -10.02
CA GLN A 341 2.88 7.43 -10.99
C GLN A 341 4.04 7.85 -11.88
N THR A 342 3.71 8.41 -13.04
CA THR A 342 4.67 9.17 -13.85
C THR A 342 4.88 10.56 -13.21
N GLU A 343 5.26 11.55 -14.01
CA GLU A 343 5.31 12.94 -13.53
C GLU A 343 3.92 13.54 -13.24
N PRO A 344 3.86 14.56 -12.37
CA PRO A 344 4.94 15.03 -11.48
C PRO A 344 5.16 14.07 -10.30
N HIS A 345 6.39 13.89 -9.81
CA HIS A 345 6.62 13.09 -8.59
C HIS A 345 6.33 13.81 -7.26
N ALA A 346 6.15 15.14 -7.29
CA ALA A 346 5.89 15.99 -6.12
C ALA A 346 4.76 17.00 -6.36
#